data_AF-A0A916HGE6-F1
#
_entry.id   AF-A0A916HGE6-F1
#
_cell.length_a   1.000
_cell.length_b   1.000
_cell.length_c   1.000
_cell.angle_alpha   90.00
_cell.angle_beta   90.00
_cell.angle_gamma   90.00
#
_symmetry.space_group_name_H-M   'P 1'
#
loop_
_entity.id
_entity.type
_entity.pdbx_description
1 polymer ?
#
loop_
_entity_poly.entity_id
_entity_poly.type
_entity_poly.pdbx_seq_one_letter_code
_entity_poly.pdbx_strand_id
1 'polypeptide(L)'
;MRLNHVAVLATAALGASAALADFSGQPILGPLGPGSFVTGNTTGHGDENDGFDSGIHIFDIWDGGDDVWQLDWPGGDMTVTLDSLLFSDNDLFVYSPGAYDSTGDYSIAGSHDVVSILGAAPGTYYINVDSTFFSEGAYELSVAAVPAPGAAGLMMVGGVLAMRRRRRA
;
A
#
# COMPACT_ATOMS: atom_id res chain seq x y z
N MET A 1 32.50 19.67 55.23
CA MET A 1 31.27 19.03 54.72
C MET A 1 31.15 19.44 53.26
N ARG A 2 31.48 18.55 52.30
CA ARG A 2 31.40 18.83 50.86
C ARG A 2 30.27 17.97 50.28
N LEU A 3 29.24 18.60 49.72
CA LEU A 3 28.18 17.92 48.97
C LEU A 3 28.65 17.67 47.54
N ASN A 4 28.84 16.40 47.17
CA ASN A 4 28.97 15.98 45.78
C ASN A 4 27.56 15.99 45.15
N HIS A 5 27.34 16.90 44.20
CA HIS A 5 26.14 16.85 43.36
C HIS A 5 26.43 15.91 42.19
N VAL A 6 25.76 14.76 42.19
CA VAL A 6 25.71 13.85 41.03
C VAL A 6 24.59 14.36 40.14
N ALA A 7 24.94 14.92 38.98
CA ALA A 7 23.97 15.21 37.94
C ALA A 7 23.61 13.90 37.23
N VAL A 8 22.39 13.42 37.45
CA VAL A 8 21.81 12.33 36.65
C VAL A 8 21.32 12.96 35.36
N LEU A 9 22.02 12.70 34.26
CA LEU A 9 21.59 13.08 32.92
C LEU A 9 20.47 12.10 32.51
N ALA A 10 19.22 12.52 32.62
CA ALA A 10 18.09 11.78 32.08
C ALA A 10 18.01 12.06 30.57
N THR A 11 18.49 11.12 29.75
CA THR A 11 18.28 11.16 28.30
C THR A 11 16.81 10.82 28.04
N ALA A 12 15.97 11.83 27.85
CA ALA A 12 14.62 11.63 27.34
C ALA A 12 14.74 11.22 25.87
N ALA A 13 14.55 9.93 25.59
CA ALA A 13 14.30 9.48 24.23
C ALA A 13 12.92 10.03 23.83
N LEU A 14 12.90 11.14 23.09
CA LEU A 14 11.74 11.58 22.34
C LEU A 14 11.54 10.56 21.22
N GLY A 15 10.78 9.51 21.50
CA GLY A 15 10.23 8.67 20.44
C GLY A 15 9.20 9.50 19.70
N ALA A 16 9.54 9.97 18.50
CA ALA A 16 8.53 10.38 17.55
C ALA A 16 7.69 9.13 17.26
N SER A 17 6.42 9.12 17.69
CA SER A 17 5.49 8.14 17.17
C SER A 17 5.28 8.49 15.70
N ALA A 18 5.59 7.56 14.80
CA ALA A 18 5.15 7.69 13.41
C ALA A 18 3.63 7.91 13.42
N ALA A 19 3.14 8.97 12.78
CA ALA A 19 1.71 9.09 12.58
C ALA A 19 1.28 7.95 11.64
N LEU A 20 0.10 7.39 11.93
CA LEU A 20 -0.53 6.39 11.09
C LEU A 20 -1.51 7.13 10.18
N ALA A 21 -1.57 6.78 8.90
CA ALA A 21 -2.62 7.17 7.98
C ALA A 21 -3.97 6.91 8.65
N ASP A 22 -4.83 7.93 8.62
CA ASP A 22 -6.11 7.92 9.30
C ASP A 22 -7.22 7.89 8.26
N PHE A 23 -7.72 6.69 8.00
CA PHE A 23 -8.85 6.51 7.10
C PHE A 23 -10.20 6.89 7.72
N SER A 24 -10.23 7.43 8.94
CA SER A 24 -11.47 7.80 9.60
C SER A 24 -12.03 9.11 9.03
N GLY A 25 -13.29 9.06 8.55
CA GLY A 25 -13.99 10.24 8.04
C GLY A 25 -14.12 10.31 6.52
N GLN A 26 -13.32 9.52 5.78
CA GLN A 26 -13.40 9.43 4.32
C GLN A 26 -14.15 8.17 3.85
N PRO A 27 -14.78 8.19 2.66
CA PRO A 27 -15.38 7.00 2.06
C PRO A 27 -14.32 5.99 1.65
N ILE A 28 -14.39 4.78 2.22
CA ILE A 28 -13.57 3.65 1.76
C ILE A 28 -14.30 2.92 0.64
N LEU A 29 -13.69 2.88 -0.54
CA LEU A 29 -14.16 2.19 -1.74
C LEU A 29 -13.77 0.70 -1.70
N GLY A 30 -14.50 -0.15 -2.44
CA GLY A 30 -14.20 -1.59 -2.54
C GLY A 30 -15.05 -2.52 -1.66
N PRO A 31 -14.58 -3.76 -1.36
CA PRO A 31 -13.19 -4.23 -1.48
C PRO A 31 -12.78 -4.68 -2.88
N LEU A 32 -11.49 -4.50 -3.19
CA LEU A 32 -10.77 -5.10 -4.32
C LEU A 32 -10.15 -6.44 -3.93
N GLY A 33 -9.72 -7.20 -4.94
CA GLY A 33 -8.98 -8.45 -4.77
C GLY A 33 -8.09 -8.76 -5.97
N PRO A 34 -7.44 -9.94 -5.98
CA PRO A 34 -6.65 -10.40 -7.13
C PRO A 34 -7.43 -10.35 -8.45
N GLY A 35 -6.87 -9.66 -9.45
CA GLY A 35 -7.47 -9.50 -10.78
C GLY A 35 -8.49 -8.36 -10.89
N SER A 36 -8.69 -7.57 -9.83
CA SER A 36 -9.56 -6.39 -9.88
C SER A 36 -9.05 -5.36 -10.89
N PHE A 37 -10.01 -4.72 -11.56
CA PHE A 37 -9.80 -3.56 -12.41
C PHE A 37 -10.96 -2.60 -12.17
N VAL A 38 -10.66 -1.36 -11.81
CA VAL A 38 -11.63 -0.30 -11.51
C VAL A 38 -11.21 1.02 -12.13
N THR A 39 -12.16 1.93 -12.26
CA THR A 39 -11.91 3.32 -12.62
C THR A 39 -12.37 4.20 -11.46
N GLY A 40 -11.68 5.30 -11.20
CA GLY A 40 -12.11 6.30 -10.23
C GLY A 40 -11.82 7.72 -10.68
N ASN A 41 -12.03 8.68 -9.78
CA ASN A 41 -11.81 10.09 -10.04
C ASN A 41 -11.65 10.86 -8.72
N THR A 42 -10.48 11.44 -8.53
CA THR A 42 -10.12 12.25 -7.35
C THR A 42 -10.79 13.64 -7.32
N THR A 43 -11.42 14.07 -8.41
CA THR A 43 -12.02 15.41 -8.51
C THR A 43 -13.13 15.64 -7.48
N GLY A 44 -12.94 16.64 -6.62
CA GLY A 44 -13.95 17.09 -5.66
C GLY A 44 -14.08 16.19 -4.43
N HIS A 45 -13.15 15.26 -4.26
CA HIS A 45 -12.96 14.53 -3.03
C HIS A 45 -12.10 15.34 -2.07
N GLY A 46 -12.12 14.98 -0.80
CA GLY A 46 -11.32 15.67 0.20
C GLY A 46 -9.88 15.20 0.17
N ASP A 47 -9.02 16.07 0.70
CA ASP A 47 -7.59 15.88 0.90
C ASP A 47 -7.41 15.47 2.35
N GLU A 48 -7.48 14.16 2.60
CA GLU A 48 -7.55 13.61 3.96
C GLU A 48 -6.36 12.72 4.29
N ASN A 49 -5.53 12.39 3.29
CA ASN A 49 -4.72 11.20 3.34
C ASN A 49 -3.41 11.31 2.56
N ASP A 50 -2.68 12.40 2.78
CA ASP A 50 -1.47 12.87 2.09
C ASP A 50 -0.23 11.94 2.21
N GLY A 51 -0.42 10.70 2.68
CA GLY A 51 0.56 9.62 2.82
C GLY A 51 1.77 9.87 3.70
N PHE A 52 1.88 11.08 4.24
CA PHE A 52 2.92 11.54 5.13
C PHE A 52 2.27 12.42 6.19
N ASP A 53 2.83 12.43 7.41
CA ASP A 53 2.37 13.23 8.55
C ASP A 53 1.66 14.52 8.08
N SER A 54 0.40 14.73 8.50
CA SER A 54 -0.44 15.91 8.21
C SER A 54 0.10 17.20 8.87
N GLY A 55 1.42 17.34 8.91
CA GLY A 55 2.19 18.43 9.47
C GLY A 55 3.07 19.05 8.41
N ILE A 56 2.52 20.04 7.69
CA ILE A 56 3.23 21.05 6.89
C ILE A 56 4.39 20.47 6.08
N HIS A 57 4.09 20.02 4.87
CA HIS A 57 5.11 19.76 3.88
C HIS A 57 5.64 21.09 3.34
N ILE A 58 6.96 21.20 3.19
CA ILE A 58 7.58 22.36 2.50
C ILE A 58 7.20 22.40 1.00
N PHE A 59 6.63 21.29 0.50
CA PHE A 59 5.96 21.15 -0.79
C PHE A 59 4.60 20.45 -0.53
N ASP A 60 3.53 21.22 -0.31
CA ASP A 60 2.14 20.73 -0.46
C ASP A 60 1.97 20.34 -1.94
N ILE A 61 2.20 19.07 -2.28
CA ILE A 61 2.06 18.57 -3.65
C ILE A 61 1.08 17.39 -3.75
N TRP A 62 0.54 16.94 -2.62
CA TRP A 62 -0.51 15.93 -2.51
C TRP A 62 -1.58 16.53 -1.61
N ASP A 63 -2.14 17.63 -2.11
CA ASP A 63 -3.13 18.48 -1.45
C ASP A 63 -4.47 18.50 -2.23
N GLY A 64 -4.60 17.57 -3.18
CA GLY A 64 -5.77 17.37 -4.02
C GLY A 64 -6.69 16.30 -3.43
N GLY A 65 -7.71 15.91 -4.19
CA GLY A 65 -8.66 14.91 -3.69
C GLY A 65 -8.07 13.50 -3.64
N ASP A 66 -8.53 12.72 -2.67
CA ASP A 66 -8.15 11.32 -2.47
C ASP A 66 -9.26 10.32 -2.86
N ASP A 67 -8.84 9.14 -3.33
CA ASP A 67 -9.67 7.93 -3.39
C ASP A 67 -8.99 6.78 -2.65
N VAL A 68 -9.60 6.29 -1.56
CA VAL A 68 -9.09 5.14 -0.82
C VAL A 68 -9.86 3.87 -1.12
N TRP A 69 -9.16 2.83 -1.57
CA TRP A 69 -9.71 1.49 -1.81
C TRP A 69 -9.25 0.50 -0.75
N GLN A 70 -10.19 -0.25 -0.18
CA GLN A 70 -9.88 -1.47 0.55
C GLN A 70 -9.45 -2.58 -0.43
N LEU A 71 -8.38 -3.30 -0.11
CA LEU A 71 -7.91 -4.47 -0.86
C LEU A 71 -7.80 -5.68 0.07
N ASP A 72 -8.55 -6.75 -0.21
CA ASP A 72 -8.44 -8.01 0.51
C ASP A 72 -7.47 -8.96 -0.21
N TRP A 73 -6.30 -9.18 0.39
CA TRP A 73 -5.24 -9.99 -0.22
C TRP A 73 -5.13 -11.39 0.39
N PRO A 74 -5.08 -12.47 -0.41
CA PRO A 74 -4.90 -13.83 0.08
C PRO A 74 -3.43 -14.17 0.44
N GLY A 75 -2.51 -13.26 0.18
CA GLY A 75 -1.07 -13.46 0.31
C GLY A 75 -0.39 -13.87 -1.00
N GLY A 76 0.93 -13.69 -1.07
CA GLY A 76 1.75 -13.90 -2.28
C GLY A 76 2.11 -12.59 -2.97
N ASP A 77 2.75 -12.68 -4.13
CA ASP A 77 3.25 -11.51 -4.85
C ASP A 77 2.09 -10.66 -5.41
N MET A 78 2.13 -9.36 -5.13
CA MET A 78 1.13 -8.37 -5.52
C MET A 78 1.75 -7.34 -6.46
N THR A 79 1.01 -6.94 -7.50
CA THR A 79 1.30 -5.74 -8.27
C THR A 79 0.04 -4.90 -8.36
N VAL A 80 0.14 -3.63 -7.98
CA VAL A 80 -0.91 -2.62 -8.15
C VAL A 80 -0.41 -1.63 -9.20
N THR A 81 -1.26 -1.34 -10.19
CA THR A 81 -0.95 -0.41 -11.27
C THR A 81 -2.03 0.65 -11.36
N LEU A 82 -1.60 1.90 -11.42
CA LEU A 82 -2.43 3.08 -11.59
C LEU A 82 -2.06 3.74 -12.92
N ASP A 83 -3.05 4.01 -13.75
CA ASP A 83 -2.93 4.79 -14.97
C ASP A 83 -3.76 6.06 -14.80
N SER A 84 -3.08 7.20 -14.66
CA SER A 84 -3.75 8.51 -14.62
C SER A 84 -4.26 8.86 -16.01
N LEU A 85 -5.54 9.24 -16.09
CA LEU A 85 -6.22 9.53 -17.34
C LEU A 85 -6.37 11.02 -17.57
N LEU A 86 -6.25 11.42 -18.84
CA LEU A 86 -6.19 12.83 -19.23
C LEU A 86 -4.94 13.48 -18.62
N PHE A 87 -4.97 14.78 -18.38
CA PHE A 87 -3.85 15.52 -17.81
C PHE A 87 -3.83 15.48 -16.27
N SER A 88 -4.42 14.44 -15.67
CA SER A 88 -4.38 14.26 -14.22
C SER A 88 -3.02 13.78 -13.76
N ASP A 89 -2.69 14.10 -12.52
CA ASP A 89 -1.50 13.65 -11.82
C ASP A 89 -1.98 12.98 -10.54
N ASN A 90 -2.29 11.69 -10.66
CA ASN A 90 -2.62 10.87 -9.50
C ASN A 90 -1.47 9.94 -9.20
N ASP A 91 -1.20 9.78 -7.91
CA ASP A 91 -0.10 9.05 -7.34
C ASP A 91 -0.61 7.83 -6.56
N LEU A 92 0.20 6.78 -6.52
CA LEU A 92 -0.20 5.48 -5.97
C LEU A 92 0.52 5.18 -4.65
N PHE A 93 -0.27 4.91 -3.59
CA PHE A 93 0.22 4.44 -2.30
C PHE A 93 -0.47 3.15 -1.87
N VAL A 94 0.28 2.21 -1.30
CA VAL A 94 -0.25 0.94 -0.78
C VAL A 94 0.18 0.72 0.66
N TYR A 95 -0.79 0.70 1.56
CA TYR A 95 -0.61 0.50 3.00
C TYR A 95 -0.85 -0.95 3.39
N SER A 96 0.12 -1.50 4.12
CA SER A 96 0.08 -2.88 4.58
C SER A 96 -0.82 -3.06 5.81
N PRO A 97 -1.34 -4.29 6.05
CA PRO A 97 -2.15 -4.58 7.23
C PRO A 97 -1.41 -4.22 8.53
N GLY A 98 -1.96 -3.30 9.31
CA GLY A 98 -1.39 -2.86 10.60
C GLY A 98 -0.13 -1.99 10.49
N ALA A 99 0.27 -1.59 9.28
CA ALA A 99 1.34 -0.64 9.02
C ALA A 99 0.77 0.47 8.12
N TYR A 100 0.24 1.49 8.78
CA TYR A 100 -0.34 2.67 8.15
C TYR A 100 0.61 3.86 8.21
N ASP A 101 1.87 3.68 8.62
CA ASP A 101 2.80 4.80 8.67
C ASP A 101 3.23 5.25 7.27
N SER A 102 3.95 6.37 7.22
CA SER A 102 4.48 7.00 6.01
C SER A 102 5.60 6.19 5.31
N THR A 103 5.67 4.87 5.54
CA THR A 103 6.59 3.94 4.89
C THR A 103 5.90 3.00 3.91
N GLY A 104 4.62 3.25 3.59
CA GLY A 104 3.87 2.52 2.58
C GLY A 104 4.63 2.42 1.25
N ASP A 105 4.34 1.36 0.48
CA ASP A 105 4.94 1.20 -0.84
C ASP A 105 4.25 2.17 -1.80
N TYR A 106 5.01 3.01 -2.51
CA TYR A 106 4.45 4.06 -3.37
C TYR A 106 5.15 4.17 -4.72
N SER A 107 4.46 4.80 -5.67
CA SER A 107 4.97 5.21 -6.98
C SER A 107 4.38 6.57 -7.33
N ILE A 108 5.23 7.49 -7.80
CA ILE A 108 4.89 8.89 -8.13
C ILE A 108 5.48 9.31 -9.49
N ALA A 109 5.42 8.40 -10.46
CA ALA A 109 6.02 8.52 -11.77
C ALA A 109 5.15 9.32 -12.77
N GLY A 110 4.02 9.85 -12.31
CA GLY A 110 3.10 10.70 -13.07
C GLY A 110 1.97 9.90 -13.69
N SER A 111 1.96 9.73 -15.02
CA SER A 111 0.79 9.13 -15.68
C SER A 111 0.63 7.63 -15.49
N HIS A 112 1.66 6.93 -15.01
CA HIS A 112 1.67 5.47 -14.86
C HIS A 112 2.51 5.06 -13.65
N ASP A 113 1.84 4.49 -12.67
CA ASP A 113 2.42 4.11 -11.39
C ASP A 113 2.28 2.63 -11.10
N VAL A 114 3.34 2.05 -10.54
CA VAL A 114 3.41 0.62 -10.27
C VAL A 114 4.04 0.36 -8.92
N VAL A 115 3.27 -0.26 -8.03
CA VAL A 115 3.75 -0.80 -6.75
C VAL A 115 3.78 -2.32 -6.86
N SER A 116 4.91 -2.94 -6.51
CA SER A 116 5.06 -4.40 -6.49
C SER A 116 5.59 -4.89 -5.15
N ILE A 117 4.81 -5.72 -4.47
CA ILE A 117 5.12 -6.26 -3.15
C ILE A 117 5.32 -7.78 -3.29
N LEU A 118 6.56 -8.23 -3.16
CA LEU A 118 6.89 -9.66 -3.21
C LEU A 118 6.55 -10.33 -1.88
N GLY A 119 5.84 -11.45 -1.93
CA GLY A 119 5.44 -12.20 -0.74
C GLY A 119 4.55 -11.41 0.21
N ALA A 120 3.66 -10.55 -0.30
CA ALA A 120 2.71 -9.81 0.51
C ALA A 120 1.94 -10.75 1.44
N ALA A 121 1.76 -10.35 2.70
CA ALA A 121 1.05 -11.16 3.67
C ALA A 121 -0.45 -11.22 3.34
N PRO A 122 -1.17 -12.28 3.74
CA PRO A 122 -2.63 -12.24 3.69
C PRO A 122 -3.15 -11.16 4.65
N GLY A 123 -4.14 -10.38 4.22
CA GLY A 123 -4.74 -9.35 5.05
C GLY A 123 -5.43 -8.24 4.25
N THR A 124 -5.94 -7.26 4.98
CA THR A 124 -6.57 -6.07 4.41
C THR A 124 -5.55 -4.96 4.25
N TYR A 125 -5.30 -4.60 3.00
CA TYR A 125 -4.50 -3.48 2.56
C TYR A 125 -5.41 -2.30 2.26
N TYR A 126 -4.84 -1.09 2.23
CA TYR A 126 -5.50 0.08 1.67
C TYR A 126 -4.65 0.64 0.54
N ILE A 127 -5.29 1.00 -0.57
CA ILE A 127 -4.67 1.73 -1.67
C ILE A 127 -5.16 3.17 -1.55
N ASN A 128 -4.26 4.14 -1.42
CA ASN A 128 -4.62 5.55 -1.65
C ASN A 128 -4.23 5.93 -3.08
N VAL A 129 -5.17 6.51 -3.80
CA VAL A 129 -4.94 7.23 -5.04
C VAL A 129 -5.09 8.70 -4.70
N ASP A 130 -3.95 9.37 -4.62
CA ASP A 130 -3.81 10.76 -4.18
C ASP A 130 -3.56 11.64 -5.41
N SER A 131 -3.84 12.93 -5.33
CA SER A 131 -3.55 13.86 -6.42
C SER A 131 -3.06 15.21 -5.92
N THR A 132 -2.33 15.95 -6.76
CA THR A 132 -2.03 17.36 -6.47
C THR A 132 -3.26 18.23 -6.73
N PHE A 133 -3.48 19.28 -5.93
CA PHE A 133 -4.53 20.26 -6.18
C PHE A 133 -4.40 20.88 -7.58
N PHE A 134 -5.52 20.99 -8.30
CA PHE A 134 -5.62 21.32 -9.74
C PHE A 134 -5.11 20.28 -10.74
N SER A 135 -4.58 19.15 -10.28
CA SER A 135 -4.20 18.01 -11.10
C SER A 135 -5.10 16.79 -10.86
N GLU A 136 -6.22 16.97 -10.14
CA GLU A 136 -7.17 15.89 -9.88
C GLU A 136 -7.81 15.39 -11.17
N GLY A 137 -8.23 14.13 -11.17
CA GLY A 137 -8.95 13.60 -12.33
C GLY A 137 -9.14 12.09 -12.32
N ALA A 138 -9.54 11.61 -13.49
CA ALA A 138 -9.86 10.20 -13.67
C ALA A 138 -8.61 9.34 -13.69
N TYR A 139 -8.76 8.07 -13.31
CA TYR A 139 -7.72 7.05 -13.37
C TYR A 139 -8.29 5.65 -13.62
N GLU A 140 -7.42 4.73 -14.03
CA GLU A 140 -7.67 3.29 -14.01
C GLU A 140 -6.74 2.62 -12.99
N LEU A 141 -7.28 1.73 -12.17
CA LEU A 141 -6.54 1.01 -11.14
C LEU A 141 -6.70 -0.50 -11.35
N SER A 142 -5.59 -1.23 -11.38
CA SER A 142 -5.58 -2.67 -11.53
C SER A 142 -4.74 -3.36 -10.46
N VAL A 143 -5.20 -4.53 -10.02
CA VAL A 143 -4.54 -5.34 -9.01
C VAL A 143 -4.26 -6.71 -9.59
N ALA A 144 -3.01 -7.02 -9.87
CA ALA A 144 -2.58 -8.31 -10.36
C ALA A 144 -1.99 -9.17 -9.22
N ALA A 145 -2.42 -10.43 -9.14
CA ALA A 145 -1.65 -11.43 -8.42
C ALA A 145 -0.56 -11.94 -9.36
N VAL A 146 0.69 -11.80 -8.95
CA VAL A 146 1.79 -12.52 -9.59
C VAL A 146 1.81 -13.91 -8.94
N PRO A 147 1.65 -15.01 -9.71
CA PRO A 147 1.72 -16.33 -9.13
C PRO A 147 3.07 -16.52 -8.47
N ALA A 148 3.09 -16.70 -7.14
CA ALA A 148 4.32 -17.00 -6.44
C ALA A 148 4.99 -18.20 -7.12
N PRO A 149 6.27 -18.13 -7.49
CA PRO A 149 6.99 -19.23 -8.13
C PRO A 149 7.12 -20.40 -7.13
N GLY A 150 6.09 -21.25 -7.02
CA GLY A 150 6.09 -22.34 -6.04
C GLY A 150 4.88 -23.27 -6.05
N ALA A 151 3.67 -22.79 -6.38
CA ALA A 151 2.48 -23.64 -6.31
C ALA A 151 2.42 -24.72 -7.41
N ALA A 152 2.96 -24.43 -8.60
CA ALA A 152 3.03 -25.41 -9.69
C ALA A 152 4.06 -26.55 -9.44
N GLY A 153 5.07 -26.30 -8.59
CA GLY A 153 6.15 -27.25 -8.31
C GLY A 153 5.74 -28.40 -7.38
N LEU A 154 4.95 -28.12 -6.33
CA LEU A 154 4.55 -29.14 -5.36
C LEU A 154 3.56 -30.18 -5.92
N MET A 155 2.67 -29.77 -6.82
CA MET A 155 1.70 -30.67 -7.47
C MET A 155 2.39 -31.69 -8.39
N MET A 156 3.50 -31.33 -9.03
CA MET A 156 4.26 -32.27 -9.86
C MET A 156 5.04 -33.30 -9.04
N VAL A 157 5.59 -32.93 -7.88
CA VAL A 157 6.35 -33.88 -7.04
C VAL A 157 5.42 -34.91 -6.37
N GLY A 158 4.22 -34.50 -5.95
CA GLY A 158 3.21 -35.42 -5.41
C GLY A 158 2.69 -36.45 -6.42
N GLY A 159 2.47 -36.03 -7.68
CA GLY A 159 1.99 -36.90 -8.76
C GLY A 159 2.99 -37.99 -9.18
N VAL A 160 4.28 -37.68 -9.17
CA VAL A 160 5.34 -38.63 -9.58
C VAL A 160 5.57 -39.71 -8.50
N LEU A 161 5.42 -39.39 -7.21
CA LEU A 161 5.56 -40.36 -6.12
C LEU A 161 4.39 -41.36 -6.04
N ALA A 162 3.17 -40.96 -6.41
CA ALA A 162 2.00 -41.84 -6.43
C ALA A 162 2.06 -42.89 -7.56
N MET A 163 2.75 -42.60 -8.66
CA MET A 163 2.77 -43.47 -9.85
C MET A 163 3.81 -44.61 -9.77
N ARG A 164 4.77 -44.55 -8.83
CA ARG A 164 5.85 -45.55 -8.73
C ARG A 164 5.51 -46.80 -7.92
N ARG A 165 4.32 -46.91 -7.30
CA ARG A 165 3.90 -48.06 -6.47
C ARG A 165 3.01 -49.11 -7.16
N ARG A 166 2.70 -48.99 -8.45
CA ARG A 166 1.72 -49.86 -9.14
C ARG A 166 2.26 -50.78 -10.24
N ARG A 167 3.51 -51.25 -10.15
CA ARG A 167 3.98 -52.37 -11.00
C ARG A 167 4.87 -53.35 -10.25
N ARG A 168 4.26 -54.22 -9.45
CA ARG A 168 4.69 -55.62 -9.22
C ARG A 168 3.46 -56.45 -8.83
N ALA A 169 2.92 -57.15 -9.82
CA ALA A 169 2.16 -58.39 -9.71
C ALA A 169 2.30 -59.09 -11.06
#